data_AF-A0A7S2T0G0-F1
#
_entry.id   AF-A0A7S2T0G0-F1
#
_cell.length_a   1.000
_cell.length_b   1.000
_cell.length_c   1.000
_cell.angle_alpha   90.00
_cell.angle_beta   90.00
_cell.angle_gamma   90.00
#
_symmetry.space_group_name_H-M   'P 1'
#
loop_
_entity.id
_entity.type
_entity.pdbx_description
1 polymer ?
#
loop_
_entity_poly.entity_id
_entity_poly.type
_entity_poly.pdbx_seq_one_letter_code
_entity_poly.pdbx_strand_id
1 'polypeptide(L)'
;FAMASSSSSSKKEEEKALKEALRALAQGDAASAADLCVGFLKTKEGRDNPDALIYLGKSQFLLNEGRKAIKAYKEATRFEEEGSLRAWKGIVEASSILPSSSDSSSVVSVVAEAFQNVLSSLSHHHAKWYSLLESFWSFLERARAPEDLVREARRAAVVKTDL
;
A
#
# COMPACT_ATOMS: atom_id res chain seq x y z
N PHE A 1 -36.17 -16.68 -21.42
CA PHE A 1 -35.01 -17.38 -20.83
C PHE A 1 -34.07 -16.35 -20.25
N ALA A 2 -33.59 -16.64 -19.04
CA ALA A 2 -32.98 -15.72 -18.10
C ALA A 2 -31.59 -15.19 -18.55
N MET A 3 -31.34 -13.90 -18.30
CA MET A 3 -29.99 -13.33 -18.16
C MET A 3 -30.06 -12.11 -17.23
N ALA A 4 -30.03 -12.34 -15.92
CA ALA A 4 -29.88 -11.27 -14.92
C ALA A 4 -29.27 -11.73 -13.57
N SER A 5 -28.69 -12.94 -13.47
CA SER A 5 -28.25 -13.49 -12.17
C SER A 5 -26.74 -13.48 -11.93
N SER A 6 -25.90 -13.13 -12.92
CA SER A 6 -24.43 -13.28 -12.80
C SER A 6 -23.75 -12.15 -12.01
N SER A 7 -24.32 -10.95 -11.95
CA SER A 7 -23.69 -9.79 -11.31
C SER A 7 -23.87 -9.73 -9.78
N SER A 8 -24.89 -10.41 -9.25
CA SER A 8 -25.16 -10.44 -7.80
C SER A 8 -24.45 -11.58 -7.08
N SER A 9 -24.13 -12.67 -7.80
CA SER A 9 -23.40 -13.82 -7.27
C SER A 9 -21.90 -13.54 -7.12
N SER A 10 -21.29 -12.95 -8.15
CA SER A 10 -19.87 -12.58 -8.18
C SER A 10 -19.50 -11.60 -7.06
N LYS A 11 -20.28 -10.50 -6.91
CA LYS A 11 -20.07 -9.53 -5.83
C LYS A 11 -20.16 -10.14 -4.42
N LYS A 12 -21.05 -11.12 -4.22
CA LYS A 12 -21.17 -11.82 -2.92
C LYS A 12 -19.96 -12.73 -2.65
N GLU A 13 -19.41 -13.36 -3.68
CA GLU A 13 -18.22 -14.19 -3.58
C GLU A 13 -16.96 -13.36 -3.33
N GLU A 14 -16.82 -12.21 -4.00
CA GLU A 14 -15.76 -11.23 -3.76
C GLU A 14 -15.79 -10.72 -2.31
N GLU A 15 -16.96 -10.27 -1.85
CA GLU A 15 -17.14 -9.74 -0.50
C GLU A 15 -16.88 -10.79 0.58
N LYS A 16 -17.22 -12.07 0.30
CA LYS A 16 -16.96 -13.17 1.22
C LYS A 16 -15.46 -13.47 1.36
N ALA A 17 -14.74 -13.59 0.25
CA ALA A 17 -13.30 -13.88 0.27
C ALA A 17 -12.49 -12.80 1.00
N LEU A 18 -12.82 -11.53 0.74
CA LEU A 18 -12.19 -10.38 1.42
C LEU A 18 -12.51 -10.33 2.92
N LYS A 19 -13.76 -10.65 3.31
CA LYS A 19 -14.15 -10.74 4.73
C LYS A 19 -13.41 -11.85 5.47
N GLU A 20 -13.19 -12.99 4.82
CA GLU A 20 -12.43 -14.10 5.41
C GLU A 20 -10.96 -13.72 5.60
N ALA A 21 -10.33 -13.09 4.60
CA ALA A 21 -8.95 -12.60 4.73
C ALA A 21 -8.82 -11.54 5.85
N LEU A 22 -9.77 -10.60 5.93
CA LEU A 22 -9.84 -9.62 7.01
C LEU A 22 -9.99 -10.25 8.39
N ARG A 23 -10.83 -11.28 8.51
CA ARG A 23 -11.03 -12.00 9.76
C ARG A 23 -9.75 -12.73 10.19
N ALA A 24 -9.06 -13.38 9.25
CA ALA A 24 -7.78 -14.02 9.53
C ALA A 24 -6.73 -13.01 10.03
N LEU A 25 -6.63 -11.84 9.38
CA LEU A 25 -5.79 -10.73 9.84
C LEU A 25 -6.15 -10.25 11.26
N ALA A 26 -7.45 -10.09 11.55
CA ALA A 26 -7.90 -9.67 12.88
C ALA A 26 -7.57 -10.70 13.98
N GLN A 27 -7.41 -11.98 13.61
CA GLN A 27 -7.00 -13.06 14.50
C GLN A 27 -5.48 -13.21 14.61
N GLY A 28 -4.71 -12.41 13.86
CA GLY A 28 -3.25 -12.50 13.79
C GLY A 28 -2.74 -13.60 12.87
N ASP A 29 -3.62 -14.29 12.13
CA ASP A 29 -3.23 -15.30 11.15
C ASP A 29 -2.93 -14.67 9.80
N ALA A 30 -1.73 -14.08 9.71
CA ALA A 30 -1.25 -13.44 8.50
C ALA A 30 -0.96 -14.44 7.37
N ALA A 31 -0.63 -15.70 7.68
CA ALA A 31 -0.36 -16.72 6.68
C ALA A 31 -1.64 -17.10 5.93
N SER A 32 -2.70 -17.44 6.67
CA SER A 32 -4.00 -17.75 6.05
C SER A 32 -4.58 -16.56 5.31
N ALA A 33 -4.43 -15.34 5.84
CA ALA A 33 -4.86 -14.14 5.14
C ALA A 33 -4.15 -13.94 3.80
N ALA A 34 -2.82 -14.16 3.76
CA ALA A 34 -2.05 -14.09 2.51
C ALA A 34 -2.54 -15.13 1.49
N ASP A 35 -2.76 -16.37 1.91
CA ASP A 35 -3.22 -17.44 1.04
C ASP A 35 -4.61 -17.16 0.46
N LEU A 36 -5.54 -16.66 1.28
CA LEU A 36 -6.88 -16.24 0.85
C LEU A 36 -6.80 -15.11 -0.19
N CYS A 37 -5.97 -14.09 0.05
CA CYS A 37 -5.77 -13.00 -0.89
C CYS A 37 -5.14 -13.48 -2.21
N VAL A 38 -4.12 -14.34 -2.16
CA VAL A 38 -3.49 -14.90 -3.37
C VAL A 38 -4.47 -15.77 -4.15
N GLY A 39 -5.28 -16.58 -3.46
CA GLY A 39 -6.33 -17.38 -4.08
C GLY A 39 -7.34 -16.51 -4.81
N PHE A 40 -7.82 -15.45 -4.16
CA PHE A 40 -8.77 -14.51 -4.74
C PHE A 40 -8.16 -13.72 -5.92
N LEU A 41 -6.93 -13.23 -5.81
CA LEU A 41 -6.24 -12.51 -6.89
C LEU A 41 -6.00 -13.35 -8.16
N LYS A 42 -6.08 -14.68 -8.07
CA LYS A 42 -6.00 -15.58 -9.23
C LYS A 42 -7.33 -15.74 -9.97
N THR A 43 -8.45 -15.31 -9.39
CA THR A 43 -9.76 -15.38 -10.04
C THR A 43 -9.96 -14.20 -10.98
N LYS A 44 -10.95 -14.29 -11.87
CA LYS A 44 -11.27 -13.18 -12.79
C LYS A 44 -11.79 -11.96 -12.04
N GLU A 45 -12.48 -12.22 -10.94
CA GLU A 45 -13.13 -11.27 -10.06
C GLU A 45 -12.11 -10.53 -9.17
N GLY A 46 -11.07 -11.25 -8.71
CA GLY A 46 -10.12 -10.69 -7.75
C GLY A 46 -8.86 -10.06 -8.35
N ARG A 47 -8.46 -10.39 -9.59
CA ARG A 47 -7.14 -10.01 -10.15
C ARG A 47 -6.80 -8.52 -10.12
N ASP A 48 -7.81 -7.66 -10.17
CA ASP A 48 -7.70 -6.20 -10.22
C ASP A 48 -8.33 -5.56 -8.96
N ASN A 49 -8.50 -6.31 -7.87
CA ASN A 49 -9.13 -5.83 -6.65
C ASN A 49 -8.11 -5.13 -5.73
N PRO A 50 -8.23 -3.80 -5.48
CA PRO A 50 -7.25 -3.06 -4.70
C PRO A 50 -7.23 -3.46 -3.22
N ASP A 51 -8.39 -3.81 -2.63
CA ASP A 51 -8.45 -4.22 -1.23
C ASP A 51 -7.74 -5.57 -1.02
N ALA A 52 -7.89 -6.51 -1.96
CA ALA A 52 -7.17 -7.78 -1.94
C ALA A 52 -5.65 -7.59 -1.98
N LEU A 53 -5.16 -6.69 -2.84
CA LEU A 53 -3.74 -6.34 -2.92
C LEU A 53 -3.23 -5.66 -1.64
N ILE A 54 -4.03 -4.77 -1.04
CA ILE A 54 -3.70 -4.12 0.23
C ILE A 54 -3.64 -5.13 1.38
N TYR A 55 -4.61 -6.05 1.46
CA TYR A 55 -4.61 -7.11 2.49
C TYR A 55 -3.49 -8.12 2.28
N LEU A 56 -3.16 -8.45 1.04
CA LEU A 56 -1.96 -9.23 0.73
C LEU A 56 -0.71 -8.50 1.22
N GLY A 57 -0.53 -7.22 0.89
CA GLY A 57 0.60 -6.42 1.35
C GLY A 57 0.73 -6.39 2.87
N LYS A 58 -0.39 -6.21 3.59
CA LYS A 58 -0.42 -6.22 5.06
C LYS A 58 -0.05 -7.58 5.63
N SER A 59 -0.59 -8.65 5.06
CA SER A 59 -0.30 -10.02 5.49
C SER A 59 1.19 -10.32 5.32
N GLN A 60 1.76 -9.97 4.16
CA GLN A 60 3.17 -10.12 3.85
C GLN A 60 4.07 -9.30 4.79
N PHE A 61 3.65 -8.08 5.14
CA PHE A 61 4.35 -7.26 6.13
C PHE A 61 4.37 -7.92 7.52
N LEU A 62 3.24 -8.43 7.98
CA LEU A 62 3.13 -9.12 9.27
C LEU A 62 3.95 -10.43 9.31
N LEU A 63 4.14 -11.07 8.15
CA LEU A 63 5.04 -12.22 7.98
C LEU A 63 6.52 -11.83 7.85
N ASN A 64 6.86 -10.55 8.01
CA ASN A 64 8.20 -10.00 7.82
C ASN A 64 8.75 -10.19 6.39
N GLU A 65 7.87 -10.35 5.40
CA GLU A 65 8.21 -10.50 3.98
C GLU A 65 8.16 -9.14 3.25
N GLY A 66 8.94 -8.17 3.73
CA GLY A 66 8.86 -6.76 3.30
C GLY A 66 8.92 -6.52 1.79
N ARG A 67 9.74 -7.28 1.04
CA ARG A 67 9.82 -7.15 -0.42
C ARG A 67 8.53 -7.59 -1.13
N LYS A 68 7.89 -8.66 -0.65
CA LYS A 68 6.62 -9.13 -1.19
C LYS A 68 5.49 -8.18 -0.82
N ALA A 69 5.53 -7.61 0.38
CA ALA A 69 4.60 -6.57 0.81
C ALA A 69 4.66 -5.33 -0.10
N ILE A 70 5.87 -4.80 -0.35
CA ILE A 70 6.08 -3.68 -1.27
C ILE A 70 5.52 -3.99 -2.66
N LYS A 71 5.76 -5.20 -3.18
CA LYS A 71 5.25 -5.60 -4.50
C LYS A 71 3.72 -5.54 -4.56
N ALA A 72 3.04 -6.11 -3.56
CA ALA A 72 1.57 -6.09 -3.49
C ALA A 72 1.02 -4.66 -3.37
N TYR A 73 1.64 -3.82 -2.54
CA TYR A 73 1.23 -2.41 -2.43
C TYR A 73 1.49 -1.63 -3.73
N LYS A 74 2.63 -1.83 -4.41
CA LYS A 74 2.90 -1.20 -5.71
C LYS A 74 1.90 -1.58 -6.80
N GLU A 75 1.33 -2.79 -6.75
CA GLU A 75 0.25 -3.16 -7.64
C GLU A 75 -1.05 -2.43 -7.26
N ALA A 76 -1.32 -2.27 -5.96
CA ALA A 76 -2.50 -1.56 -5.45
C ALA A 76 -2.50 -0.04 -5.75
N THR A 77 -1.35 0.59 -5.98
CA THR A 77 -1.28 2.04 -6.27
C THR A 77 -1.85 2.41 -7.64
N ARG A 78 -2.13 1.43 -8.52
CA ARG A 78 -2.71 1.63 -9.85
C ARG A 78 -4.20 1.92 -9.84
N PHE A 79 -4.85 1.77 -8.69
CA PHE A 79 -6.30 1.90 -8.52
C PHE A 79 -6.67 3.24 -7.86
N GLU A 80 -7.97 3.55 -7.80
CA GLU A 80 -8.52 4.86 -7.37
C GLU A 80 -7.92 5.43 -6.07
N GLU A 81 -8.08 6.74 -5.91
CA GLU A 81 -7.37 7.63 -4.98
C GLU A 81 -7.25 7.10 -3.53
N GLU A 82 -8.32 6.54 -2.96
CA GLU A 82 -8.31 6.06 -1.56
C GLU A 82 -7.66 4.67 -1.38
N GLY A 83 -7.68 3.83 -2.41
CA GLY A 83 -6.87 2.61 -2.48
C GLY A 83 -5.38 2.93 -2.62
N SER A 84 -5.07 3.93 -3.45
CA SER A 84 -3.71 4.42 -3.68
C SER A 84 -3.08 4.97 -2.39
N LEU A 85 -3.79 5.80 -1.62
CA LEU A 85 -3.29 6.33 -0.35
C LEU A 85 -2.88 5.23 0.66
N ARG A 86 -3.74 4.22 0.84
CA ARG A 86 -3.47 3.09 1.74
C ARG A 86 -2.27 2.27 1.26
N ALA A 87 -2.13 2.10 -0.04
CA ALA A 87 -1.00 1.40 -0.65
C ALA A 87 0.32 2.16 -0.46
N TRP A 88 0.35 3.49 -0.67
CA TRP A 88 1.54 4.31 -0.45
C TRP A 88 2.03 4.25 1.00
N LYS A 89 1.09 4.32 1.96
CA LYS A 89 1.42 4.13 3.38
C LYS A 89 2.05 2.75 3.64
N GLY A 90 1.47 1.70 3.05
CA GLY A 90 1.99 0.34 3.14
C GLY A 90 3.40 0.20 2.56
N ILE A 91 3.74 0.90 1.47
CA ILE A 91 5.10 0.91 0.89
C ILE A 91 6.11 1.46 1.90
N VAL A 92 5.81 2.57 2.59
CA VAL A 92 6.70 3.16 3.59
C VAL A 92 6.88 2.21 4.78
N GLU A 93 5.78 1.63 5.29
CA GLU A 93 5.80 0.68 6.41
C GLU A 93 6.65 -0.56 6.06
N ALA A 94 6.40 -1.17 4.90
CA ALA A 94 7.14 -2.35 4.45
C ALA A 94 8.61 -2.05 4.14
N SER A 95 8.93 -0.83 3.70
CA SER A 95 10.32 -0.40 3.50
C SER A 95 11.08 -0.27 4.82
N SER A 96 10.38 0.02 5.93
CA SER A 96 11.00 0.24 7.24
C SER A 96 11.54 -1.03 7.91
N ILE A 97 11.08 -2.21 7.50
CA ILE A 97 11.53 -3.51 8.03
C ILE A 97 12.65 -4.14 7.19
N LEU A 98 12.98 -3.55 6.03
CA LEU A 98 14.08 -4.06 5.21
C LEU A 98 15.44 -3.64 5.82
N PRO A 99 16.40 -4.57 5.92
CA PRO A 99 17.69 -4.26 6.53
C PRO A 99 18.45 -3.20 5.73
N SER A 100 19.10 -2.28 6.42
CA SER A 100 19.88 -1.20 5.80
C SER A 100 21.06 -1.69 4.96
N SER A 101 21.49 -2.96 5.13
CA SER A 101 22.52 -3.61 4.32
C SER A 101 21.99 -4.30 3.06
N SER A 102 20.67 -4.46 2.92
CA SER A 102 20.02 -4.92 1.69
C SER A 102 19.90 -3.71 0.76
N ASP A 103 20.90 -3.47 -0.09
CA ASP A 103 20.92 -2.41 -1.11
C ASP A 103 20.09 -1.20 -0.67
N SER A 104 20.56 -0.46 0.35
CA SER A 104 19.87 0.73 0.88
C SER A 104 19.45 1.70 -0.23
N SER A 105 20.26 1.78 -1.30
CA SER A 105 19.94 2.50 -2.54
C SER A 105 18.62 2.06 -3.17
N SER A 106 18.28 0.76 -3.13
CA SER A 106 17.05 0.22 -3.70
C SER A 106 15.81 0.57 -2.88
N VAL A 107 15.91 0.54 -1.54
CA VAL A 107 14.76 0.83 -0.66
C VAL A 107 14.48 2.34 -0.63
N VAL A 108 15.54 3.16 -0.53
CA VAL A 108 15.41 4.62 -0.65
C VAL A 108 14.85 4.99 -2.02
N SER A 109 15.30 4.35 -3.10
CA SER A 109 14.75 4.59 -4.44
C SER A 109 13.25 4.28 -4.53
N VAL A 110 12.79 3.18 -3.92
CA VAL A 110 11.36 2.82 -3.90
C VAL A 110 10.54 3.85 -3.16
N VAL A 111 11.01 4.30 -2.00
CA VAL A 111 10.29 5.31 -1.21
C VAL A 111 10.34 6.69 -1.86
N ALA A 112 11.45 7.04 -2.52
CA ALA A 112 11.58 8.28 -3.30
C ALA A 112 10.64 8.31 -4.51
N GLU A 113 10.58 7.21 -5.26
CA GLU A 113 9.63 7.04 -6.39
C GLU A 113 8.19 7.18 -5.90
N ALA A 114 7.84 6.51 -4.80
CA ALA A 114 6.52 6.60 -4.18
C ALA A 114 6.18 8.03 -3.74
N PHE A 115 7.13 8.72 -3.11
CA PHE A 115 6.98 10.12 -2.70
C PHE A 115 6.71 11.05 -3.90
N GLN A 116 7.46 10.90 -4.99
CA GLN A 116 7.28 11.73 -6.20
C GLN A 116 5.92 11.45 -6.87
N ASN A 117 5.49 10.19 -6.92
CA ASN A 117 4.15 9.85 -7.42
C ASN A 117 3.05 10.49 -6.58
N VAL A 118 3.18 10.44 -5.25
CA VAL A 118 2.27 11.10 -4.31
C VAL A 118 2.22 12.60 -4.59
N LEU A 119 3.37 13.29 -4.65
CA LEU A 119 3.42 14.73 -4.93
C LEU A 119 2.72 15.12 -6.23
N SER A 120 2.96 14.36 -7.30
CA SER A 120 2.34 14.62 -8.61
C SER A 120 0.82 14.42 -8.64
N SER A 121 0.29 13.66 -7.67
CA SER A 121 -1.14 13.32 -7.56
C SER A 121 -1.91 14.22 -6.59
N LEU A 122 -1.23 15.13 -5.87
CA LEU A 122 -1.85 16.07 -4.91
C LEU A 122 -2.63 17.16 -5.65
N SER A 123 -3.79 16.83 -6.22
CA SER A 123 -4.63 17.83 -6.88
C SER A 123 -5.66 18.46 -5.92
N HIS A 124 -6.33 17.76 -5.00
CA HIS A 124 -7.46 18.40 -4.27
C HIS A 124 -7.78 18.00 -2.81
N HIS A 125 -6.97 17.21 -2.10
CA HIS A 125 -7.30 16.83 -0.70
C HIS A 125 -6.09 16.88 0.24
N HIS A 126 -6.12 17.75 1.25
CA HIS A 126 -4.90 18.14 1.98
C HIS A 126 -4.62 17.30 3.25
N ALA A 127 -5.62 17.03 4.09
CA ALA A 127 -5.36 16.56 5.46
C ALA A 127 -4.79 15.13 5.57
N LYS A 128 -5.35 14.15 4.83
CA LYS A 128 -4.92 12.74 4.89
C LYS A 128 -3.53 12.52 4.28
N TRP A 129 -3.19 13.34 3.29
CA TRP A 129 -1.90 13.25 2.60
C TRP A 129 -0.74 13.79 3.44
N TYR A 130 -0.96 14.78 4.33
CA TYR A 130 0.10 15.27 5.22
C TYR A 130 0.68 14.18 6.13
N SER A 131 -0.17 13.34 6.74
CA SER A 131 0.33 12.24 7.58
C SER A 131 1.16 11.23 6.77
N LEU A 132 0.81 11.04 5.50
CA LEU A 132 1.60 10.21 4.58
C LEU A 132 2.93 10.90 4.22
N LEU A 133 2.93 12.20 3.93
CA LEU A 133 4.15 12.98 3.64
C LEU A 133 5.10 13.02 4.85
N GLU A 134 4.57 13.15 6.07
CA GLU A 134 5.34 13.03 7.32
C GLU A 134 6.00 11.64 7.43
N SER A 135 5.27 10.58 7.07
CA SER A 135 5.79 9.21 7.06
C SER A 135 6.93 9.04 6.03
N PHE A 136 6.78 9.61 4.84
CA PHE A 136 7.83 9.65 3.81
C PHE A 136 9.07 10.38 4.32
N TRP A 137 8.92 11.60 4.84
CA TRP A 137 10.03 12.38 5.38
C TRP A 137 10.76 11.64 6.51
N SER A 138 10.02 11.15 7.51
CA SER A 138 10.60 10.41 8.64
C SER A 138 11.37 9.16 8.19
N PHE A 139 10.88 8.45 7.16
CA PHE A 139 11.61 7.33 6.59
C PHE A 139 12.91 7.80 5.91
N LEU A 140 12.83 8.78 5.01
CA LEU A 140 13.97 9.26 4.22
C LEU A 140 15.08 9.83 5.11
N GLU A 141 14.72 10.53 6.17
CA GLU A 141 15.66 11.03 7.18
C GLU A 141 16.38 9.88 7.90
N ARG A 142 15.64 8.89 8.41
CA ARG A 142 16.23 7.71 9.07
C ARG A 142 17.12 6.88 8.14
N ALA A 143 16.71 6.76 6.88
CA ALA A 143 17.44 6.03 5.86
C ALA A 143 18.69 6.77 5.34
N ARG A 144 18.95 8.01 5.82
CA ARG A 144 20.04 8.89 5.34
C ARG A 144 20.02 9.05 3.83
N ALA A 145 18.82 9.30 3.28
CA ALA A 145 18.65 9.62 1.86
C ALA A 145 19.39 10.92 1.49
N PRO A 146 19.62 11.19 0.19
CA PRO A 146 20.24 12.43 -0.26
C PRO A 146 19.57 13.67 0.34
N GLU A 147 20.37 14.67 0.75
CA GLU A 147 19.89 15.82 1.52
C GLU A 147 18.79 16.60 0.78
N ASP A 148 18.92 16.76 -0.53
CA ASP A 148 17.93 17.49 -1.34
C ASP A 148 16.55 16.81 -1.29
N LEU A 149 16.52 15.48 -1.35
CA LEU A 149 15.29 14.69 -1.25
C LEU A 149 14.69 14.79 0.17
N VAL A 150 15.52 14.73 1.22
CA VAL A 150 15.05 14.91 2.61
C VAL A 150 14.47 16.32 2.80
N ARG A 151 15.11 17.34 2.23
CA ARG A 151 14.66 18.74 2.31
C ARG A 151 13.32 18.93 1.58
N GLU A 152 13.15 18.33 0.41
CA GLU A 152 11.90 18.34 -0.35
C GLU A 152 10.77 17.64 0.41
N ALA A 153 11.02 16.42 0.90
CA ALA A 153 10.05 15.68 1.70
C ALA A 153 9.63 16.43 2.97
N ARG A 154 10.59 17.04 3.66
CA ARG A 154 10.32 17.90 4.82
C ARG A 154 9.45 19.09 4.44
N ARG A 155 9.77 19.80 3.34
CA ARG A 155 8.96 20.93 2.89
C ARG A 155 7.53 20.48 2.63
N ALA A 156 7.34 19.43 1.83
CA ALA A 156 6.01 18.89 1.50
C ALA A 156 5.20 18.48 2.74
N ALA A 157 5.84 17.89 3.76
CA ALA A 157 5.21 17.52 5.02
C ALA A 157 4.86 18.72 5.90
N VAL A 158 5.67 19.79 5.86
CA VAL A 158 5.59 20.96 6.76
C VAL A 158 4.74 22.10 6.20
N VAL A 159 4.31 22.12 4.92
CA VAL A 159 3.36 23.14 4.36
C VAL A 159 1.94 23.04 4.96
N LYS A 160 1.84 22.74 6.24
CA LYS A 160 0.65 22.88 7.08
C LYS A 160 0.41 24.33 7.52
N THR A 161 1.36 25.24 7.30
CA THR A 161 1.37 26.53 8.03
C THR A 161 0.90 27.76 7.26
N ASP A 162 0.75 27.74 5.92
CA ASP A 162 0.47 28.97 5.15
C ASP A 162 -0.67 28.84 4.10
N LEU A 163 -1.59 27.88 4.24
CA LEU A 163 -2.84 27.81 3.46
C LEU A 163 -4.07 27.92 4.36
#